data_AF-A0A2U1MAC3-F1
#
_entry.id   AF-A0A2U1MAC3-F1
#
_cell.length_a   1.000
_cell.length_b   1.000
_cell.length_c   1.000
_cell.angle_alpha   90.00
_cell.angle_beta   90.00
_cell.angle_gamma   90.00
#
_symmetry.space_group_name_H-M   'P 1'
#
loop_
_entity.id
_entity.type
_entity.pdbx_description
1 polymer ?
#
loop_
_entity_poly.entity_id
_entity_poly.type
_entity_poly.pdbx_seq_one_letter_code
_entity_poly.pdbx_strand_id
1 'polypeptide(L)'
;MSSFVSGYIHDLSAVKDNVRLRVRILSTWMQPLFKTPEVINMEMIVIDEQASNAVTLQRYSLGEIQPKFRIVANPLRLSILSNTDCAECLDFTGSKHGFVFRPFKSIVELKKEEDGQFDVIGRVIACEDLDNYDKNGRAGKKKPLTLIDAEGTELRCTLWGVYAQQFSDFLNKCSDHGKIIVVVQLAMTKIWDGNVAYIFNLHISL
;
A
#
# COMPACT_ATOMS: atom_id res chain seq x y z
N MET A 1 1.31 34.71 16.27
CA MET A 1 0.85 33.30 16.31
C MET A 1 0.75 32.85 14.87
N SER A 2 1.39 31.74 14.47
CA SER A 2 1.15 31.19 13.13
C SER A 2 -0.29 30.68 13.06
N SER A 3 -1.08 31.23 12.15
CA SER A 3 -2.42 30.73 11.88
C SER A 3 -2.29 29.50 10.99
N PHE A 4 -2.70 28.33 11.50
CA PHE A 4 -2.82 27.14 10.67
C PHE A 4 -4.01 27.28 9.72
N VAL A 5 -3.80 26.97 8.45
CA VAL A 5 -4.85 26.97 7.42
C VAL A 5 -5.18 25.53 7.06
N SER A 6 -6.46 25.19 6.94
CA SER A 6 -6.85 23.87 6.42
C SER A 6 -6.36 23.69 4.98
N GLY A 7 -5.87 22.51 4.64
CA GLY A 7 -5.42 22.18 3.29
C GLY A 7 -5.20 20.69 3.08
N TYR A 8 -4.70 20.34 1.90
CA TYR A 8 -4.54 18.99 1.40
C TYR A 8 -3.06 18.58 1.31
N ILE A 9 -2.79 17.29 1.09
CA ILE A 9 -1.42 16.77 0.97
C ILE A 9 -0.67 17.44 -0.21
N HIS A 10 -1.38 17.79 -1.28
CA HIS A 10 -0.78 18.46 -2.44
C HIS A 10 -0.47 19.96 -2.19
N ASP A 11 -1.00 20.56 -1.12
CA ASP A 11 -0.69 21.95 -0.73
C ASP A 11 0.64 22.08 0.01
N LEU A 12 1.22 20.95 0.42
CA LEU A 12 2.43 20.89 1.21
C LEU A 12 3.66 21.25 0.38
N SER A 13 4.54 22.05 0.96
CA SER A 13 5.87 22.31 0.40
C SER A 13 6.85 22.60 1.53
N ALA A 14 8.15 22.56 1.23
CA ALA A 14 9.20 22.88 2.20
C ALA A 14 9.07 24.28 2.84
N VAL A 15 8.29 25.17 2.24
CA VAL A 15 8.04 26.55 2.73
C VAL A 15 6.61 26.77 3.26
N LYS A 16 5.74 25.76 3.16
CA LYS A 16 4.33 25.82 3.57
C LYS A 16 3.95 24.56 4.35
N ASP A 17 4.31 24.56 5.63
CA ASP A 17 4.07 23.48 6.60
C ASP A 17 3.05 23.85 7.70
N ASN A 18 2.61 25.11 7.77
CA ASN A 18 1.52 25.58 8.63
C ASN A 18 0.13 25.17 8.09
N VAL A 19 0.01 23.96 7.54
CA VAL A 19 -1.23 23.40 6.97
C VAL A 19 -1.81 22.39 7.94
N ARG A 20 -3.07 22.59 8.33
CA ARG A 20 -3.86 21.59 9.04
C ARG A 20 -4.34 20.56 8.03
N LEU A 21 -3.85 19.34 8.16
CA LEU A 21 -4.23 18.24 7.29
C LEU A 21 -5.34 17.43 7.95
N ARG A 22 -6.32 17.00 7.16
CA ARG A 22 -7.28 15.95 7.54
C ARG A 22 -6.93 14.73 6.70
N VAL A 23 -6.50 13.63 7.35
CA VAL A 23 -6.00 12.44 6.64
C VAL A 23 -6.43 11.11 7.24
N ARG A 24 -6.77 10.10 6.43
CA ARG A 24 -6.84 8.69 6.88
C ARG A 24 -5.48 8.05 6.93
N ILE A 25 -5.32 7.22 7.94
CA ILE A 25 -4.27 6.21 8.02
C ILE A 25 -4.71 4.97 7.22
N LEU A 26 -4.05 4.70 6.08
CA LEU A 26 -4.30 3.51 5.26
C LEU A 26 -3.59 2.27 5.81
N SER A 27 -2.36 2.46 6.27
CA SER A 27 -1.52 1.37 6.76
C SER A 27 -0.57 1.91 7.81
N THR A 28 -0.23 1.07 8.78
CA THR A 28 0.79 1.34 9.80
C THR A 28 1.66 0.12 9.98
N TRP A 29 2.97 0.31 10.13
CA TRP A 29 3.88 -0.76 10.51
C TRP A 29 4.96 -0.24 11.45
N MET A 30 5.50 -1.16 12.25
CA MET A 30 6.63 -0.91 13.13
C MET A 30 7.90 -1.42 12.45
N GLN A 31 8.94 -0.61 12.41
CA GLN A 31 10.23 -1.02 11.88
C GLN A 31 11.40 -0.51 12.73
N PRO A 32 12.41 -1.35 13.01
CA PRO A 32 13.66 -0.89 13.60
C PRO A 32 14.36 0.14 12.72
N LEU A 33 14.95 1.16 13.33
CA LEU A 33 15.81 2.10 12.62
C LEU A 33 17.09 1.39 12.15
N PHE A 34 17.44 1.55 10.87
CA PHE A 34 18.58 0.86 10.27
C PHE A 34 19.90 1.08 11.02
N LYS A 35 20.13 2.30 11.53
CA LYS A 35 21.35 2.68 12.26
C LYS A 35 21.31 2.33 13.74
N THR A 36 20.12 2.18 14.32
CA THR A 36 19.88 2.04 15.76
C THR A 36 18.70 1.07 15.96
N PRO A 37 18.92 -0.25 15.80
CA PRO A 37 17.84 -1.25 15.76
C PRO A 37 17.02 -1.34 17.05
N GLU A 38 17.56 -0.88 18.18
CA GLU A 38 16.87 -0.74 19.46
C GLU A 38 15.75 0.30 19.45
N VAL A 39 15.80 1.24 18.52
CA VAL A 39 14.75 2.26 18.32
C VAL A 39 13.80 1.77 17.24
N ILE A 40 12.53 1.58 17.62
CA ILE A 40 11.47 1.16 16.72
C ILE A 40 10.70 2.39 16.26
N ASN A 41 10.65 2.61 14.95
CA ASN A 41 9.87 3.66 14.31
C ASN A 41 8.50 3.12 13.88
N MET A 42 7.45 3.92 14.06
CA MET A 42 6.15 3.68 13.44
C MET A 42 6.10 4.42 12.12
N GLU A 43 5.85 3.72 11.03
CA GLU A 43 5.57 4.32 9.73
C GLU A 43 4.13 4.14 9.36
N MET A 44 3.62 5.09 8.58
CA MET A 44 2.23 5.12 8.15
C MET A 44 2.11 5.65 6.73
N ILE A 45 1.11 5.16 6.02
CA ILE A 45 0.65 5.74 4.76
C ILE A 45 -0.63 6.50 5.06
N VAL A 46 -0.68 7.76 4.63
CA VAL A 46 -1.84 8.62 4.82
C VAL A 46 -2.39 9.14 3.51
N ILE A 47 -3.70 9.41 3.50
CA ILE A 47 -4.46 9.97 2.37
C ILE A 47 -5.35 11.09 2.90
N ASP A 48 -5.55 12.18 2.17
CA ASP A 48 -6.37 13.33 2.62
C ASP A 48 -7.85 13.21 2.27
N GLU A 49 -8.69 14.23 2.48
CA GLU A 49 -10.14 14.26 2.17
C GLU A 49 -10.54 13.89 0.74
N GLN A 50 -9.59 13.69 -0.17
CA GLN A 50 -9.85 13.00 -1.44
C GLN A 50 -9.99 11.47 -1.26
N ALA A 51 -9.65 10.93 -0.07
CA ALA A 51 -9.78 9.54 0.39
C ALA A 51 -9.85 9.39 1.97
N SER A 52 -11.04 8.98 2.47
CA SER A 52 -11.69 8.67 3.81
C SER A 52 -11.15 8.86 5.27
N ASN A 53 -11.92 8.40 6.31
CA ASN A 53 -11.83 8.59 7.81
C ASN A 53 -10.48 8.99 8.37
N ALA A 54 -10.46 10.07 9.14
CA ALA A 54 -9.23 10.79 9.32
C ALA A 54 -8.86 11.20 10.74
N VAL A 55 -7.58 11.50 10.85
CA VAL A 55 -6.95 12.27 11.90
C VAL A 55 -6.65 13.66 11.35
N THR A 56 -6.90 14.68 12.16
CA THR A 56 -6.40 16.02 11.90
C THR A 56 -4.96 16.13 12.42
N LEU A 57 -4.00 16.51 11.57
CA LEU A 57 -2.59 16.71 11.92
C LEU A 57 -2.20 18.19 11.80
N GLN A 58 -1.51 18.73 12.81
CA GLN A 58 -0.89 20.06 12.81
C GLN A 58 0.49 20.00 13.48
N ARG A 59 1.41 20.89 13.10
CA ARG A 59 2.78 20.97 13.65
C ARG A 59 3.62 19.69 13.41
N TYR A 60 3.55 19.15 12.20
CA TYR A 60 4.45 18.10 11.70
C TYR A 60 5.67 18.74 11.00
N SER A 61 6.73 17.96 10.77
CA SER A 61 7.83 18.38 9.89
C SER A 61 7.78 17.66 8.54
N LEU A 62 8.19 18.34 7.47
CA LEU A 62 8.34 17.77 6.14
C LEU A 62 9.79 17.40 5.83
N GLY A 63 9.99 16.26 5.18
CA GLY A 63 11.27 15.86 4.58
C GLY A 63 11.06 15.20 3.22
N GLU A 64 12.13 14.95 2.48
CA GLU A 64 12.07 14.27 1.18
C GLU A 64 12.43 12.77 1.30
N ILE A 65 11.70 11.93 0.56
CA ILE A 65 11.98 10.51 0.42
C ILE A 65 12.78 10.27 -0.87
N GLN A 66 13.94 9.63 -0.74
CA GLN A 66 14.73 9.22 -1.91
C GLN A 66 13.89 8.28 -2.79
N PRO A 67 13.92 8.44 -4.13
CA PRO A 67 13.08 7.67 -5.06
C PRO A 67 13.05 6.16 -4.78
N LYS A 68 14.22 5.55 -4.55
CA LYS A 68 14.37 4.11 -4.25
C LYS A 68 13.70 3.60 -2.97
N PHE A 69 13.26 4.49 -2.10
CA PHE A 69 12.56 4.17 -0.86
C PHE A 69 11.12 4.70 -0.85
N ARG A 70 10.65 5.27 -1.96
CA ARG A 70 9.28 5.78 -2.06
C ARG A 70 8.30 4.63 -2.15
N ILE A 71 7.49 4.54 -1.11
CA ILE A 71 6.31 3.68 -1.05
C ILE A 71 5.16 4.34 -1.81
N VAL A 72 5.02 5.66 -1.68
CA VAL A 72 3.98 6.47 -2.34
C VAL A 72 4.57 7.43 -3.37
N ALA A 73 3.77 7.83 -4.36
CA ALA A 73 4.21 8.74 -5.42
C ALA A 73 4.65 10.12 -4.90
N ASN A 74 4.06 10.58 -3.80
CA ASN A 74 4.42 11.85 -3.17
C ASN A 74 5.86 11.77 -2.60
N PRO A 75 6.77 12.68 -2.99
CA PRO A 75 8.15 12.69 -2.49
C PRO A 75 8.27 13.16 -1.03
N LEU A 76 7.21 13.70 -0.43
CA LEU A 76 7.23 14.25 0.91
C LEU A 76 6.94 13.20 1.98
N ARG A 77 7.69 13.26 3.07
CA ARG A 77 7.48 12.52 4.31
C ARG A 77 7.00 13.46 5.40
N LEU A 78 5.91 13.08 6.06
CA LEU A 78 5.46 13.69 7.30
C LEU A 78 6.16 13.01 8.48
N SER A 79 6.76 13.78 9.39
CA SER A 79 7.23 13.28 10.67
C SER A 79 6.40 13.88 11.81
N ILE A 80 5.92 12.99 12.69
CA ILE A 80 5.21 13.35 13.90
C ILE A 80 6.24 13.72 14.96
N LEU A 81 6.10 14.92 15.52
CA LEU A 81 6.97 15.49 16.54
C LEU A 81 6.27 15.51 17.89
N SER A 82 7.02 15.79 18.96
CA SER A 82 6.46 15.89 20.32
C SER A 82 5.41 17.00 20.48
N ASN A 83 5.40 17.97 19.57
CA ASN A 83 4.43 19.07 19.53
C ASN A 83 3.40 18.91 18.41
N THR A 84 3.31 17.75 17.75
CA THR A 84 2.27 17.51 16.74
C THR A 84 0.91 17.30 17.41
N ASP A 85 -0.08 18.08 16.99
CA ASP A 85 -1.44 17.96 17.47
C ASP A 85 -2.21 16.97 16.58
N CYS A 86 -2.78 15.92 17.19
CA CYS A 86 -3.58 14.88 16.54
C CYS A 86 -4.99 14.83 17.15
N ALA A 87 -6.03 14.93 16.32
CA ALA A 87 -7.42 14.82 16.76
C ALA A 87 -8.28 13.98 15.80
N GLU A 88 -9.29 13.29 16.33
CA GLU A 88 -10.26 12.55 15.52
C GLU A 88 -11.06 13.50 14.60
N CYS A 89 -11.30 13.09 13.35
CA CYS A 89 -12.07 13.84 12.36
C CYS A 89 -13.36 13.08 12.02
N LEU A 90 -14.49 13.53 12.58
CA LEU A 90 -15.79 12.86 12.45
C LEU A 90 -16.56 13.25 11.18
N ASP A 91 -16.24 14.40 10.60
CA ASP A 91 -16.92 15.04 9.46
C ASP A 91 -16.20 14.81 8.12
N PHE A 92 -15.42 13.74 8.01
CA PHE A 92 -14.55 13.50 6.87
C PHE A 92 -15.30 12.91 5.65
N THR A 93 -15.13 13.49 4.45
CA THR A 93 -15.94 13.18 3.27
C THR A 93 -15.25 12.41 2.12
N GLY A 94 -14.02 11.91 2.27
CA GLY A 94 -13.30 11.21 1.19
C GLY A 94 -13.58 9.69 1.02
N SER A 95 -13.02 9.08 -0.04
CA SER A 95 -13.06 7.64 -0.42
C SER A 95 -12.49 6.64 0.60
N LYS A 96 -13.29 5.64 1.04
CA LYS A 96 -12.98 4.65 2.13
C LYS A 96 -11.62 3.95 1.98
N HIS A 97 -11.17 3.72 0.76
CA HIS A 97 -9.98 2.91 0.54
C HIS A 97 -8.91 3.64 -0.24
N GLY A 98 -9.23 4.78 -0.87
CA GLY A 98 -8.26 5.56 -1.62
C GLY A 98 -7.62 4.80 -2.78
N PHE A 99 -8.35 3.83 -3.37
CA PHE A 99 -7.82 3.03 -4.46
C PHE A 99 -7.51 3.87 -5.69
N VAL A 100 -6.34 3.66 -6.27
CA VAL A 100 -5.91 4.21 -7.56
C VAL A 100 -5.54 3.05 -8.49
N PHE A 101 -6.55 2.56 -9.20
CA PHE A 101 -6.41 1.37 -10.05
C PHE A 101 -5.61 1.65 -11.31
N ARG A 102 -4.59 0.83 -11.54
CA ARG A 102 -3.79 0.81 -12.77
C ARG A 102 -4.30 -0.30 -13.71
N PRO A 103 -4.54 -0.02 -15.01
CA PRO A 103 -4.97 -1.03 -15.97
C PRO A 103 -3.93 -2.14 -16.16
N PHE A 104 -4.36 -3.40 -16.27
CA PHE A 104 -3.40 -4.54 -16.35
C PHE A 104 -2.53 -4.44 -17.59
N LYS A 105 -3.09 -3.97 -18.71
CA LYS A 105 -2.34 -3.75 -19.95
C LYS A 105 -1.08 -2.90 -19.74
N SER A 106 -1.17 -1.84 -18.94
CA SER A 106 -0.03 -0.95 -18.65
C SER A 106 1.02 -1.58 -17.72
N ILE A 107 0.71 -2.74 -17.13
CA ILE A 107 1.55 -3.48 -16.17
C ILE A 107 2.23 -4.65 -16.89
N VAL A 108 1.47 -5.45 -17.65
CA VAL A 108 2.00 -6.63 -18.36
C VAL A 108 2.98 -6.29 -19.48
N GLU A 109 2.90 -5.07 -20.02
CA GLU A 109 3.81 -4.56 -21.06
C GLU A 109 5.15 -4.07 -20.47
N LEU A 110 5.33 -4.08 -19.15
CA LEU A 110 6.55 -3.64 -18.49
C LEU A 110 7.72 -4.58 -18.81
N LYS A 111 8.83 -3.97 -19.24
CA LYS A 111 10.08 -4.68 -19.56
C LYS A 111 11.13 -4.60 -18.46
N LYS A 112 10.86 -3.80 -17.42
CA LYS A 112 11.74 -3.55 -16.28
C LYS A 112 10.90 -3.31 -15.03
N GLU A 113 11.51 -3.48 -13.87
CA GLU A 113 10.92 -3.01 -12.62
C GLU A 113 10.66 -1.50 -12.71
N GLU A 114 9.49 -1.08 -12.26
CA GLU A 114 9.17 0.31 -12.04
C GLU A 114 9.19 0.60 -10.55
N ASP A 115 9.69 1.80 -10.21
CA ASP A 115 9.59 2.31 -8.86
C ASP A 115 8.14 2.68 -8.53
N GLY A 116 7.74 2.46 -7.28
CA GLY A 116 6.45 2.87 -6.75
C GLY A 116 5.44 1.73 -6.62
N GLN A 117 4.22 2.15 -6.29
CA GLN A 117 3.12 1.25 -5.94
C GLN A 117 1.87 1.60 -6.75
N PHE A 118 1.03 0.60 -6.98
CA PHE A 118 -0.23 0.76 -7.70
C PHE A 118 -1.29 -0.20 -7.17
N ASP A 119 -2.55 0.10 -7.44
CA ASP A 119 -3.65 -0.78 -7.06
C ASP A 119 -4.17 -1.52 -8.30
N VAL A 120 -4.63 -2.76 -8.11
CA VAL A 120 -5.28 -3.55 -9.17
C VAL A 120 -6.56 -4.20 -8.66
N ILE A 121 -7.51 -4.41 -9.55
CA ILE A 121 -8.72 -5.18 -9.29
C ILE A 121 -8.92 -6.18 -10.41
N GLY A 122 -9.20 -7.43 -10.07
CA GLY A 122 -9.45 -8.46 -11.08
C GLY A 122 -10.07 -9.71 -10.50
N ARG A 123 -10.62 -10.53 -11.39
CA ARG A 123 -11.14 -11.84 -11.04
C ARG A 123 -10.02 -12.86 -11.00
N VAL A 124 -9.98 -13.70 -9.98
CA VAL A 124 -9.05 -14.83 -9.90
C VAL A 124 -9.50 -15.90 -10.89
N ILE A 125 -8.63 -16.24 -11.83
CA ILE A 125 -8.87 -17.30 -12.83
C ILE A 125 -7.97 -18.52 -12.62
N ALA A 126 -6.85 -18.35 -11.91
CA ALA A 126 -6.00 -19.45 -11.49
C ALA A 126 -5.29 -19.11 -10.18
N CYS A 127 -4.99 -20.14 -9.37
CA CYS A 127 -4.08 -20.04 -8.25
C CYS A 127 -3.31 -21.35 -8.10
N GLU A 128 -2.03 -21.26 -7.76
CA GLU A 128 -1.20 -22.42 -7.42
C GLU A 128 -1.31 -22.73 -5.92
N ASP A 129 -0.77 -23.87 -5.49
CA ASP A 129 -0.72 -24.25 -4.09
C ASP A 129 0.09 -23.26 -3.23
N LEU A 130 -0.18 -23.26 -1.92
CA LEU A 130 0.60 -22.46 -0.98
C LEU A 130 2.01 -23.05 -0.86
N ASP A 131 3.01 -22.33 -1.36
CA ASP A 131 4.42 -22.72 -1.28
C ASP A 131 5.02 -22.17 0.03
N ASN A 132 5.45 -23.10 0.89
CA ASN A 132 6.25 -22.81 2.08
C ASN A 132 7.72 -23.04 1.73
N TYR A 133 8.46 -21.96 1.51
CA TYR A 133 9.87 -22.01 1.13
C TYR A 133 10.78 -21.64 2.29
N ASP A 134 12.00 -22.15 2.30
CA ASP A 134 13.07 -21.66 3.17
C ASP A 134 14.05 -20.84 2.35
N LYS A 135 14.30 -19.59 2.77
CA LYS A 135 15.37 -18.77 2.21
C LYS A 135 16.35 -18.39 3.32
N ASN A 136 17.51 -19.03 3.34
CA ASN A 136 18.60 -18.78 4.29
C ASN A 136 18.16 -18.94 5.77
N GLY A 137 17.40 -19.99 6.08
CA GLY A 137 16.87 -20.27 7.41
C GLY A 137 15.67 -19.40 7.80
N ARG A 138 15.12 -18.62 6.85
CA ARG A 138 13.88 -17.87 7.03
C ARG A 138 12.77 -18.55 6.24
N ALA A 139 11.88 -19.21 6.96
CA ALA A 139 10.65 -19.72 6.39
C ALA A 139 9.80 -18.56 5.84
N GLY A 140 9.33 -18.72 4.61
CA GLY A 140 8.44 -17.79 3.94
C GLY A 140 7.29 -18.53 3.28
N LYS A 141 6.24 -17.79 2.97
CA LYS A 141 5.07 -18.30 2.27
C LYS A 141 4.86 -17.51 1.00
N LYS A 142 4.51 -18.18 -0.09
CA LYS A 142 4.08 -17.52 -1.32
C LYS A 142 2.94 -18.31 -1.97
N LYS A 143 2.05 -17.60 -2.68
CA LYS A 143 0.95 -18.22 -3.42
C LYS A 143 0.74 -17.48 -4.74
N PRO A 144 1.20 -18.07 -5.87
CA PRO A 144 0.94 -17.53 -7.21
C PRO A 144 -0.54 -17.54 -7.57
N LEU A 145 -0.98 -16.49 -8.24
CA LEU A 145 -2.33 -16.22 -8.74
C LEU A 145 -2.25 -15.71 -10.18
N THR A 146 -3.32 -15.91 -10.93
CA THR A 146 -3.60 -15.21 -12.19
C THR A 146 -4.93 -14.50 -12.06
N LEU A 147 -4.90 -13.18 -12.26
CA LEU A 147 -6.07 -12.31 -12.28
C LEU A 147 -6.44 -11.98 -13.73
N ILE A 148 -7.72 -11.74 -14.00
CA ILE A 148 -8.20 -11.18 -15.27
C ILE A 148 -8.99 -9.89 -15.01
N ASP A 149 -8.73 -8.85 -15.79
CA ASP A 149 -9.50 -7.60 -15.77
C ASP A 149 -10.78 -7.70 -16.64
N ALA A 150 -11.55 -6.62 -16.71
CA ALA A 150 -12.79 -6.57 -17.49
C ALA A 150 -12.53 -6.61 -19.01
N GLU A 151 -11.33 -6.20 -19.42
CA GLU A 151 -10.83 -6.17 -20.79
C GLU A 151 -10.27 -7.52 -21.25
N GLY A 152 -10.19 -8.51 -20.36
CA GLY A 152 -9.68 -9.85 -20.66
C GLY A 152 -8.16 -9.97 -20.58
N THR A 153 -7.46 -8.97 -20.04
CA THR A 153 -6.02 -9.00 -19.83
C THR A 153 -5.70 -9.83 -18.59
N GLU A 154 -4.77 -10.77 -18.71
CA GLU A 154 -4.31 -11.58 -17.58
C GLU A 154 -3.09 -10.96 -16.89
N LEU A 155 -3.14 -10.88 -15.57
CA LEU A 155 -2.03 -10.45 -14.72
C LEU A 155 -1.64 -11.59 -13.77
N ARG A 156 -0.43 -12.14 -13.97
CA ARG A 156 0.18 -13.07 -13.00
C ARG A 156 0.69 -12.30 -11.80
N CYS A 157 0.67 -12.91 -10.63
CA CYS A 157 0.67 -12.18 -9.37
C CYS A 157 1.07 -13.17 -8.26
N THR A 158 2.00 -12.84 -7.34
CA THR A 158 2.34 -13.70 -6.20
C THR A 158 2.03 -13.03 -4.85
N LEU A 159 1.12 -13.60 -4.07
CA LEU A 159 0.91 -13.22 -2.65
C LEU A 159 2.06 -13.75 -1.79
N TRP A 160 2.48 -13.00 -0.77
CA TRP A 160 3.58 -13.41 0.13
C TRP A 160 3.17 -13.36 1.60
N GLY A 161 3.88 -14.13 2.42
CA GLY A 161 3.77 -14.12 3.88
C GLY A 161 2.35 -14.40 4.39
N VAL A 162 1.86 -13.54 5.27
CA VAL A 162 0.54 -13.67 5.88
C VAL A 162 -0.60 -13.64 4.86
N TYR A 163 -0.45 -12.89 3.76
CA TYR A 163 -1.48 -12.77 2.73
C TYR A 163 -1.64 -14.03 1.90
N ALA A 164 -0.51 -14.73 1.63
CA ALA A 164 -0.54 -16.04 0.98
C ALA A 164 -1.35 -17.05 1.82
N GLN A 165 -1.14 -17.03 3.16
CA GLN A 165 -1.89 -17.87 4.07
C GLN A 165 -3.37 -17.48 4.13
N GLN A 166 -3.69 -16.20 4.31
CA GLN A 166 -5.08 -15.72 4.41
C GLN A 166 -5.90 -16.09 3.17
N PHE A 167 -5.34 -15.93 1.97
CA PHE A 167 -6.01 -16.33 0.74
C PHE A 167 -6.20 -17.85 0.66
N SER A 168 -5.20 -18.63 1.08
CA SER A 168 -5.32 -20.09 1.16
C SER A 168 -6.41 -20.53 2.14
N ASP A 169 -6.49 -19.89 3.31
CA ASP A 169 -7.50 -20.17 4.32
C ASP A 169 -8.90 -19.77 3.84
N PHE A 170 -9.02 -18.68 3.07
CA PHE A 170 -10.26 -18.27 2.42
C PHE A 170 -10.74 -19.34 1.44
N LEU A 171 -9.87 -19.82 0.54
CA LEU A 171 -10.21 -20.88 -0.41
C LEU A 171 -10.64 -22.18 0.30
N ASN A 172 -10.03 -22.52 1.42
CA ASN A 172 -10.42 -23.72 2.18
C ASN A 172 -11.81 -23.59 2.84
N LYS A 173 -12.30 -22.37 3.04
CA LYS A 173 -13.62 -22.09 3.66
C LYS A 173 -14.70 -21.80 2.62
N CYS A 174 -14.32 -21.33 1.44
CA CYS A 174 -15.25 -21.03 0.37
C CYS A 174 -15.60 -22.32 -0.40
N SER A 175 -16.88 -22.57 -0.66
CA SER A 175 -17.29 -23.72 -1.48
C SER A 175 -17.45 -23.34 -2.96
N ASP A 176 -17.70 -22.06 -3.26
CA ASP A 176 -17.79 -21.53 -4.62
C ASP A 176 -16.54 -20.72 -4.96
N HIS A 177 -15.70 -21.27 -5.84
CA HIS A 177 -14.50 -20.62 -6.34
C HIS A 177 -14.72 -19.93 -7.70
N GLY A 178 -15.93 -19.97 -8.27
CA GLY A 178 -16.20 -19.52 -9.62
C GLY A 178 -16.20 -18.00 -9.80
N LYS A 179 -16.29 -17.23 -8.71
CA LYS A 179 -16.46 -15.76 -8.75
C LYS A 179 -15.67 -15.03 -7.65
N ILE A 180 -14.38 -15.30 -7.56
CA ILE A 180 -13.50 -14.60 -6.63
C ILE A 180 -12.97 -13.33 -7.31
N ILE A 181 -13.32 -12.15 -6.78
CA ILE A 181 -12.70 -10.87 -7.14
C ILE A 181 -11.71 -10.50 -6.06
N VAL A 182 -10.52 -10.06 -6.46
CA VAL A 182 -9.49 -9.56 -5.55
C VAL A 182 -9.20 -8.11 -5.87
N VAL A 183 -9.20 -7.28 -4.83
CA VAL A 183 -8.63 -5.94 -4.85
C VAL A 183 -7.27 -6.01 -4.19
N VAL A 184 -6.26 -5.49 -4.89
CA VAL A 184 -4.89 -5.43 -4.43
C VAL A 184 -4.50 -3.98 -4.26
N GLN A 185 -4.12 -3.59 -3.04
CA GLN A 185 -3.61 -2.25 -2.77
C GLN A 185 -2.08 -2.27 -2.62
N LEU A 186 -1.43 -1.20 -3.06
CA LEU A 186 0.01 -0.98 -2.88
C LEU A 186 0.90 -2.08 -3.48
N ALA A 187 0.50 -2.62 -4.63
CA ALA A 187 1.26 -3.62 -5.37
C ALA A 187 2.57 -3.04 -5.90
N MET A 188 3.63 -3.85 -5.91
CA MET A 188 4.93 -3.48 -6.47
C MET A 188 5.35 -4.45 -7.58
N THR A 189 6.03 -3.93 -8.61
CA THR A 189 6.69 -4.78 -9.59
C THR A 189 8.00 -5.31 -9.05
N LYS A 190 8.28 -6.58 -9.31
CA LYS A 190 9.61 -7.16 -9.10
C LYS A 190 9.91 -8.13 -10.23
N ILE A 191 11.17 -8.39 -10.51
CA ILE A 191 11.59 -9.41 -11.48
C ILE A 191 12.06 -10.63 -10.69
N TRP A 192 11.50 -11.77 -11.02
CA TRP A 192 11.89 -13.06 -10.46
C TRP A 192 12.06 -14.08 -11.58
N ASP A 193 13.25 -14.67 -11.67
CA ASP A 193 13.60 -15.68 -12.68
C ASP A 193 13.31 -15.24 -14.13
N GLY A 194 13.71 -14.00 -14.46
CA GLY A 194 13.51 -13.42 -15.80
C GLY A 194 12.07 -13.01 -16.14
N ASN A 195 11.10 -13.27 -15.25
CA ASN A 195 9.71 -12.89 -15.41
C ASN A 195 9.34 -11.78 -14.43
N VAL A 196 8.45 -10.87 -14.83
CA VAL A 196 7.91 -9.86 -13.89
C VAL A 196 6.97 -10.58 -12.92
N ALA A 197 7.39 -10.66 -11.66
CA ALA A 197 6.65 -11.22 -10.54
C ALA A 197 6.21 -10.08 -9.61
N TYR A 198 4.91 -9.96 -9.40
CA TYR A 198 4.35 -8.84 -8.66
C TYR A 198 4.17 -9.23 -7.20
N ILE A 199 4.64 -8.37 -6.29
CA ILE A 199 4.64 -8.59 -4.84
C ILE A 199 3.57 -7.73 -4.19
N PHE A 200 2.78 -8.35 -3.31
CA PHE A 200 1.60 -7.71 -2.73
C PHE A 200 1.67 -7.65 -1.21
N ASN A 201 1.30 -6.48 -0.68
CA ASN A 201 0.80 -6.33 0.68
C ASN A 201 -0.73 -6.20 0.57
N LEU A 202 -1.45 -7.32 0.62
CA LEU A 202 -2.87 -7.35 0.25
C LEU A 202 -3.79 -7.02 1.43
N HIS A 203 -4.57 -5.94 1.36
CA HIS A 203 -5.82 -5.89 2.12
C HIS A 203 -6.90 -6.61 1.32
N ILE A 204 -7.21 -7.86 1.68
CA ILE A 204 -8.41 -8.54 1.16
C ILE A 204 -9.61 -7.85 1.82
N SER A 205 -10.48 -7.22 1.03
CA SER A 205 -11.86 -6.99 1.47
C SER A 205 -12.69 -8.08 0.80
N LEU A 206 -13.09 -9.07 1.59
CA LEU A 206 -14.12 -10.05 1.21
C LEU A 206 -15.49 -9.38 1.27
#